data_AF-A0A2S9FXN5-F1
#
_entry.id   AF-A0A2S9FXN5-F1
#
_cell.length_a   1.000
_cell.length_b   1.000
_cell.length_c   1.000
_cell.angle_alpha   90.00
_cell.angle_beta   90.00
_cell.angle_gamma   90.00
#
_symmetry.space_group_name_H-M   'P 1'
#
loop_
_entity.id
_entity.type
_entity.pdbx_description
1 polymer ?
#
loop_
_entity_poly.entity_id
_entity_poly.type
_entity_poly.pdbx_seq_one_letter_code
_entity_poly.pdbx_strand_id
1 'polypeptide(L)'
;TFGAGVTAQLGAMRINEEIDALESMGIRPVEYLVSTRIVAGMLAITPLYSIAVILSFVASQFTTVVLFGQSGGLYDHYFNTFLNP
;
A
#
# COMPACT_ATOMS: atom_id res chain seq x y z
N THR A 1 9.01 8.09 -3.60
CA THR A 1 8.91 9.48 -3.10
C THR A 1 7.99 9.64 -1.89
N PHE A 2 7.06 8.73 -1.61
CA PHE A 2 6.16 8.80 -0.43
C PHE A 2 6.88 9.11 0.90
N GLY A 3 7.98 8.42 1.21
CA GLY A 3 8.76 8.70 2.42
C GLY A 3 9.35 10.11 2.48
N ALA A 4 9.82 10.63 1.34
CA ALA A 4 10.38 11.98 1.25
C ALA A 4 9.31 13.08 1.42
N GLY A 5 8.08 12.84 0.95
CA GLY A 5 6.96 13.77 1.16
C GLY A 5 6.52 13.84 2.62
N VAL A 6 6.46 12.68 3.30
CA VAL A 6 6.09 12.60 4.72
C VAL A 6 7.13 13.28 5.61
N THR A 7 8.42 13.09 5.32
CA THR A 7 9.51 13.76 6.06
C THR A 7 9.55 15.26 5.77
N ALA A 8 9.31 15.69 4.52
CA ALA A 8 9.22 17.11 4.17
C ALA A 8 8.06 17.80 4.92
N GLN A 9 6.90 17.15 5.05
CA GLN A 9 5.77 17.68 5.82
C GLN A 9 6.09 17.79 7.32
N LEU A 10 6.77 16.80 7.91
CA LEU A 10 7.21 16.89 9.31
C LEU A 10 8.22 18.02 9.52
N GLY A 11 9.14 18.22 8.56
CA GLY A 11 10.08 19.34 8.58
C GLY A 11 9.37 20.70 8.49
N ALA A 12 8.36 20.82 7.62
CA ALA A 12 7.56 22.03 7.50
C ALA A 12 6.79 22.35 8.80
N MET A 13 6.17 21.34 9.42
CA MET A 13 5.48 21.49 10.72
C MET A 13 6.44 21.93 11.83
N ARG A 14 7.71 21.54 11.77
CA ARG A 14 8.73 22.01 12.71
C ARG A 14 9.13 23.47 12.47
N ILE A 15 9.25 23.88 11.21
CA ILE A 15 9.59 25.27 10.84
C ILE A 15 8.45 26.22 11.18
N ASN A 16 7.19 25.78 11.06
CA ASN A 16 5.99 26.55 11.42
C ASN A 16 5.64 26.50 12.92
N GLU A 17 6.51 25.94 13.78
CA GLU A 17 6.28 25.82 15.23
C GLU A 17 5.03 25.01 15.65
N GLU A 18 4.39 24.28 14.74
CA GLU A 18 3.20 23.45 15.05
C GLU A 18 3.51 22.32 16.04
N ILE A 19 4.74 21.79 15.99
CA ILE A 19 5.20 20.74 16.92
C ILE A 19 5.34 21.30 18.34
N ASP A 20 5.86 22.53 18.49
CA ASP A 20 6.05 23.19 19.78
C ASP A 20 4.70 23.60 20.38
N ALA A 21 3.75 24.02 19.54
CA ALA A 21 2.38 24.26 19.94
C ALA A 21 1.72 22.99 20.53
N LEU A 22 1.90 21.82 19.90
CA LEU A 22 1.40 20.54 20.42
C LEU A 22 2.03 20.16 21.78
N GLU A 23 3.33 20.42 21.94
CA GLU A 23 4.04 20.16 23.20
C GLU A 23 3.56 21.10 24.33
N SER A 24 3.29 22.37 24.03
CA SER A 24 2.72 23.34 24.97
C SER A 24 1.30 22.97 25.45
N MET A 25 0.55 22.23 24.62
CA MET A 25 -0.77 21.68 24.96
C MET A 25 -0.69 20.38 25.77
N GLY A 26 0.51 19.89 26.11
CA GLY A 26 0.72 18.67 26.89
C GLY A 26 0.55 17.38 26.08
N ILE A 27 0.52 17.46 24.75
CA ILE A 27 0.39 16.30 23.85
C ILE A 27 1.79 15.89 23.38
N ARG A 28 2.11 14.59 23.40
CA ARG A 28 3.38 14.07 22.87
C ARG A 28 3.36 14.07 21.33
N PRO A 29 4.08 14.99 20.65
CA PRO A 29 3.87 15.23 19.22
C PRO A 29 4.37 14.09 18.33
N VAL A 30 5.47 13.43 18.72
CA VAL A 30 6.07 12.32 17.96
C VAL A 30 5.09 11.15 17.87
N GLU A 31 4.57 10.71 19.00
CA GLU A 31 3.63 9.58 19.05
C GLU A 31 2.34 9.91 18.28
N TYR A 32 1.82 11.13 18.44
CA TYR A 32 0.57 11.54 17.78
C TYR A 32 0.70 11.63 16.26
N LEU A 33 1.73 12.34 15.76
CA LEU A 33 1.91 12.59 14.32
C LEU A 33 2.41 11.35 13.57
N VAL A 34 3.22 10.50 14.21
CA VAL A 34 3.78 9.30 13.57
C VAL A 34 2.78 8.14 13.59
N SER A 35 2.10 7.89 14.72
CA SER A 35 1.18 6.75 14.82
C SER A 35 0.01 6.85 13.84
N THR A 36 -0.60 8.03 13.73
CA THR A 36 -1.72 8.29 12.80
C THR A 36 -1.33 8.03 11.35
N ARG A 37 -0.13 8.45 10.94
CA ARG A 37 0.38 8.22 9.57
C ARG A 37 0.70 6.75 9.31
N ILE A 38 1.27 6.04 10.29
CA ILE A 38 1.55 4.60 10.17
C ILE A 38 0.24 3.82 10.03
N VAL A 39 -0.76 4.12 10.85
CA VAL A 39 -2.08 3.46 10.79
C VAL A 39 -2.77 3.76 9.44
N ALA A 40 -2.76 5.01 8.99
CA ALA A 40 -3.30 5.38 7.69
C ALA A 40 -2.58 4.65 6.54
N GLY A 41 -1.24 4.54 6.61
CA GLY A 41 -0.44 3.80 5.63
C GLY A 41 -0.75 2.30 5.61
N MET A 42 -0.89 1.68 6.79
CA MET A 42 -1.25 0.26 6.88
C MET A 42 -2.67 -0.02 6.34
N LEU A 43 -3.62 0.85 6.65
CA LEU A 43 -4.98 0.71 6.11
C LEU A 43 -5.03 0.93 4.60
N ALA A 44 -4.21 1.84 4.07
CA ALA A 44 -4.15 2.11 2.63
C ALA A 44 -3.44 0.99 1.85
N ILE A 45 -2.43 0.34 2.42
CA ILE A 45 -1.65 -0.68 1.69
C ILE A 45 -2.43 -1.98 1.48
N THR A 46 -3.32 -2.36 2.39
CA THR A 46 -4.12 -3.59 2.29
C THR A 46 -4.96 -3.65 1.01
N PRO A 47 -5.88 -2.70 0.71
CA PRO A 47 -6.68 -2.75 -0.51
C PRO A 47 -5.83 -2.54 -1.76
N LEU A 48 -4.79 -1.71 -1.67
CA LEU A 48 -3.87 -1.48 -2.80
C LEU A 48 -3.17 -2.78 -3.21
N TYR A 49 -2.71 -3.55 -2.22
CA TYR A 49 -2.09 -4.85 -2.46
C TYR A 49 -3.10 -5.86 -3.02
N SER A 50 -4.32 -5.92 -2.50
CA SER A 50 -5.37 -6.81 -3.02
C SER A 50 -5.64 -6.57 -4.52
N ILE A 51 -5.74 -5.30 -4.93
CA ILE A 51 -5.95 -4.94 -6.33
C ILE A 51 -4.72 -5.33 -7.18
N ALA A 52 -3.51 -5.09 -6.68
CA ALA A 52 -2.28 -5.47 -7.37
C ALA A 52 -2.18 -6.98 -7.61
N VAL A 53 -2.58 -7.79 -6.62
CA VAL A 53 -2.60 -9.26 -6.74
C VAL A 53 -3.61 -9.73 -7.79
N ILE A 54 -4.82 -9.17 -7.80
CA ILE A 54 -5.83 -9.49 -8.82
C ILE A 54 -5.31 -9.17 -10.23
N LEU A 55 -4.74 -7.97 -10.42
CA LEU A 55 -4.14 -7.56 -11.69
C LEU A 55 -2.98 -8.46 -12.10
N SER A 56 -2.15 -8.91 -11.16
CA SER A 56 -1.05 -9.84 -11.42
C SER A 56 -1.55 -11.17 -11.99
N PHE A 57 -2.65 -11.71 -11.47
CA PHE A 57 -3.24 -12.94 -12.01
C PHE A 57 -3.83 -12.73 -13.40
N VAL A 58 -4.55 -11.63 -13.62
CA VAL A 58 -5.07 -11.29 -14.96
C VAL A 58 -3.95 -11.12 -15.98
N ALA A 59 -2.85 -10.45 -15.60
CA ALA A 59 -1.68 -10.29 -16.46
C ALA A 59 -1.03 -11.65 -16.79
N SER A 60 -0.91 -12.54 -15.80
CA SER A 60 -0.36 -13.89 -15.98
C SER A 60 -1.23 -14.75 -16.91
N GLN A 61 -2.56 -14.66 -16.79
CA GLN A 61 -3.50 -15.31 -17.71
C GLN A 61 -3.33 -14.78 -19.14
N PHE A 62 -3.28 -13.46 -19.29
CA PHE A 62 -3.14 -12.80 -20.60
C PHE A 62 -1.84 -13.22 -21.29
N THR A 63 -0.72 -13.23 -20.57
CA THR A 63 0.56 -13.69 -21.11
C THR A 63 0.52 -15.16 -21.53
N THR A 64 -0.07 -16.04 -20.71
CA THR A 64 -0.12 -17.49 -21.00
C THR A 64 -0.98 -17.82 -22.23
N VAL A 65 -2.12 -17.15 -22.40
CA VAL A 65 -3.05 -17.44 -23.49
C VAL A 65 -2.63 -16.76 -24.80
N VAL A 66 -2.20 -15.50 -24.73
CA VAL A 66 -1.93 -14.69 -25.94
C VAL A 66 -0.49 -14.85 -26.43
N LEU A 67 0.51 -14.86 -25.55
CA LEU A 67 1.90 -15.02 -25.98
C LEU A 67 2.29 -16.48 -26.17
N PHE A 68 1.91 -17.36 -25.24
CA PHE A 68 2.31 -18.78 -25.29
C PHE A 68 1.31 -19.67 -26.05
N GLY A 69 0.16 -19.13 -26.48
CA GLY A 69 -0.83 -19.84 -27.30
C GLY A 69 -1.49 -21.03 -26.59
N GLN A 70 -1.43 -21.10 -25.26
CA GLN A 70 -2.02 -22.17 -24.46
C GLN A 70 -3.53 -21.96 -24.33
N SER A 71 -4.29 -23.06 -24.23
CA SER A 71 -5.75 -22.96 -24.05
C SER A 71 -6.08 -22.32 -22.70
N GLY A 72 -6.95 -21.32 -22.67
CA GLY A 72 -7.38 -20.65 -21.43
C GLY A 72 -7.91 -21.62 -20.36
N GLY A 73 -8.57 -22.70 -20.77
CA GLY A 73 -9.09 -23.73 -19.86
C GLY A 73 -8.01 -24.48 -19.05
N LEU A 74 -6.76 -24.55 -19.54
CA LEU A 74 -5.66 -25.15 -18.79
C LEU A 74 -5.19 -24.22 -17.65
N TYR A 75 -5.11 -22.92 -17.94
CA TYR A 75 -4.78 -21.91 -16.93
C TYR A 75 -5.84 -21.87 -15.82
N ASP A 76 -7.12 -21.86 -16.19
CA ASP A 76 -8.23 -21.84 -15.23
C ASP A 76 -8.27 -23.10 -14.36
N HIS A 77 -7.92 -24.26 -14.92
CA HIS A 77 -7.88 -25.52 -14.17
C HIS A 77 -6.78 -25.53 -13.10
N TYR A 78 -5.57 -25.09 -13.45
CA TYR A 78 -4.47 -24.96 -12.49
C TYR A 78 -4.75 -23.85 -11.47
N PHE A 79 -5.30 -22.71 -11.91
CA PHE A 79 -5.65 -21.61 -11.05
C PHE A 79 -6.67 -22.03 -9.97
N ASN A 80 -7.77 -22.68 -10.34
CA ASN A 80 -8.77 -23.14 -9.37
C ASN A 80 -8.25 -24.26 -8.44
N THR A 81 -7.38 -25.13 -8.93
CA THR A 81 -6.81 -26.24 -8.13
C THR A 81 -5.81 -25.73 -7.09
N PHE A 82 -5.03 -24.69 -7.40
CA PHE A 82 -4.03 -24.14 -6.47
C PHE A 82 -4.55 -23.01 -5.58
N LEU A 83 -5.70 -22.41 -5.94
CA LEU A 83 -6.27 -21.28 -5.20
C LEU A 83 -7.37 -21.70 -4.22
N ASN A 84 -7.95 -22.90 -4.41
CA ASN A 84 -8.78 -23.55 -3.40
C ASN A 84 -7.86 -24.35 -2.45
N PRO A 85 -7.88 -24.09 -1.13
CA PRO A 85 -7.01 -24.81 -0.18
C PRO A 85 -7.31 -26.31 -0.09
#